data_AF-A0A1F5YBN2-F1
#
_entry.id   AF-A0A1F5YBN2-F1
#
_cell.length_a   1.000
_cell.length_b   1.000
_cell.length_c   1.000
_cell.angle_alpha   90.00
_cell.angle_beta   90.00
_cell.angle_gamma   90.00
#
_symmetry.space_group_name_H-M   'P 1'
#
loop_
_entity.id
_entity.type
_entity.pdbx_description
1 polymer ?
#
loop_
_entity_poly.entity_id
_entity_poly.type
_entity_poly.pdbx_seq_one_letter_code
_entity_poly.pdbx_strand_id
1 'polypeptide(L)'
;RAHPESYTGPGIDEGLSVLREVKEKIGLPVLSDVHCRTEVGKASEILDIIQIPAYLCRQTPLILEAARTGKAVNIKKGQFMSPEAMEGAVKKARGAGNDRLILTERGTFFGYRDLVVDFRSIGIMKRWGFPVLFDGTHSVQRPGQGGNTSGGNPEFIYPLCRAAVAVGCDGLYLEVHPRPEQALSDADSMLPLGQLLPLLEEVLRLREALAARGPSIPRSER
;
A
#
# COMPACT_ATOMS: atom_id res chain seq x y z
N ARG A 1 -10.95 -11.19 -3.32
CA ARG A 1 -11.11 -11.52 -4.76
C ARG A 1 -12.57 -11.28 -5.17
N ALA A 2 -12.86 -11.09 -6.45
CA ALA A 2 -14.22 -10.86 -6.94
C ALA A 2 -15.00 -12.17 -7.20
N HIS A 3 -14.30 -13.27 -7.50
CA HIS A 3 -14.89 -14.58 -7.81
C HIS A 3 -14.42 -15.65 -6.80
N PRO A 4 -15.27 -16.60 -6.37
CA PRO A 4 -14.92 -17.62 -5.38
C PRO A 4 -13.86 -18.62 -5.85
N GLU A 5 -13.81 -18.91 -7.16
CA GLU A 5 -12.81 -19.82 -7.76
C GLU A 5 -11.46 -19.15 -8.03
N SER A 6 -11.34 -17.85 -7.73
CA SER A 6 -10.06 -17.17 -7.81
C SER A 6 -9.08 -17.76 -6.81
N TYR A 7 -7.81 -17.89 -7.20
CA TYR A 7 -6.74 -18.26 -6.28
C TYR A 7 -6.69 -17.34 -5.05
N THR A 8 -6.58 -17.91 -3.85
CA THR A 8 -6.60 -17.16 -2.58
C THR A 8 -5.28 -17.19 -1.82
N GLY A 9 -4.26 -17.83 -2.39
CA GLY A 9 -2.96 -17.98 -1.75
C GLY A 9 -2.74 -19.37 -1.13
N PRO A 10 -1.55 -19.59 -0.55
CA PRO A 10 -1.15 -20.86 0.05
C PRO A 10 -1.73 -21.08 1.46
N GLY A 11 -2.47 -20.11 2.00
CA GLY A 11 -2.91 -20.11 3.39
C GLY A 11 -1.87 -19.50 4.34
N ILE A 12 -2.28 -19.22 5.59
CA ILE A 12 -1.49 -18.42 6.52
C ILE A 12 -0.17 -19.08 6.92
N ASP A 13 -0.18 -20.37 7.26
CA ASP A 13 1.00 -21.04 7.81
C ASP A 13 2.09 -21.19 6.73
N GLU A 14 1.72 -21.63 5.52
CA GLU A 14 2.65 -21.74 4.39
C GLU A 14 3.11 -20.37 3.89
N GLY A 15 2.21 -19.40 3.73
CA GLY A 15 2.57 -18.04 3.29
C GLY A 15 3.55 -17.35 4.25
N LEU A 16 3.32 -17.49 5.57
CA LEU A 16 4.23 -16.98 6.59
C LEU A 16 5.58 -17.72 6.59
N SER A 17 5.59 -19.04 6.33
CA SER A 17 6.83 -19.81 6.18
C SER A 17 7.68 -19.29 5.02
N VAL A 18 7.06 -19.01 3.86
CA VAL A 18 7.76 -18.44 2.69
C VAL A 18 8.34 -17.05 3.01
N LEU A 19 7.56 -16.19 3.68
CA LEU A 19 8.05 -14.85 4.06
C LEU A 19 9.19 -14.91 5.07
N ARG A 20 9.18 -15.88 6.01
CA ARG A 20 10.29 -16.13 6.92
C ARG A 20 11.54 -16.52 6.15
N GLU A 21 11.43 -17.43 5.19
CA GLU A 21 12.55 -17.86 4.35
C GLU A 21 13.15 -16.69 3.55
N VAL A 22 12.30 -15.84 2.94
CA VAL A 22 12.76 -14.64 2.22
C VAL A 22 13.51 -13.70 3.15
N LYS A 23 12.97 -13.46 4.36
CA LYS A 23 13.58 -12.60 5.37
C LYS A 23 14.96 -13.13 5.79
N GLU A 24 15.08 -14.42 6.05
CA GLU A 24 16.33 -15.06 6.49
C GLU A 24 17.39 -15.12 5.39
N LYS A 25 17.00 -15.43 4.14
CA LYS A 25 17.93 -15.58 3.02
C LYS A 25 18.39 -14.26 2.42
N ILE A 26 17.49 -13.29 2.31
CA ILE A 26 17.76 -12.02 1.61
C ILE A 26 18.07 -10.89 2.60
N GLY A 27 17.68 -11.02 3.88
CA GLY A 27 17.92 -10.02 4.91
C GLY A 27 17.05 -8.76 4.78
N LEU A 28 15.97 -8.81 3.99
CA LEU A 28 15.04 -7.68 3.81
C LEU A 28 13.86 -7.77 4.79
N PRO A 29 13.33 -6.63 5.25
CA PRO A 29 12.10 -6.60 6.03
C PRO A 29 10.92 -7.09 5.19
N VAL A 30 9.99 -7.79 5.83
CA VAL A 30 8.81 -8.35 5.15
C VAL A 30 7.51 -7.71 5.64
N LEU A 31 6.62 -7.47 4.69
CA LEU A 31 5.30 -6.90 4.86
C LEU A 31 4.28 -7.85 4.24
N SER A 32 3.19 -8.10 4.97
CA SER A 32 2.00 -8.77 4.44
C SER A 32 0.76 -8.22 5.13
N ASP A 33 -0.40 -8.38 4.51
CA ASP A 33 -1.67 -8.03 5.11
C ASP A 33 -2.31 -9.15 5.92
N VAL A 34 -3.20 -8.72 6.82
CA VAL A 34 -4.06 -9.57 7.65
C VAL A 34 -5.51 -9.21 7.38
N HIS A 35 -6.36 -10.23 7.35
CA HIS A 35 -7.77 -10.17 7.00
C HIS A 35 -8.66 -10.42 8.22
N CYS A 36 -8.14 -11.11 9.23
CA CYS A 36 -8.83 -11.41 10.48
C CYS A 36 -7.94 -11.19 11.70
N ARG A 37 -8.55 -10.87 12.85
CA ARG A 37 -7.83 -10.68 14.12
C ARG A 37 -7.04 -11.92 14.55
N THR A 38 -7.57 -13.11 14.27
CA THR A 38 -6.94 -14.38 14.63
C THR A 38 -5.61 -14.63 13.91
N GLU A 39 -5.36 -13.92 12.81
CA GLU A 39 -4.13 -14.03 12.02
C GLU A 39 -3.01 -13.17 12.60
N VAL A 40 -3.36 -12.09 13.31
CA VAL A 40 -2.42 -11.04 13.76
C VAL A 40 -1.31 -11.59 14.65
N GLY A 41 -1.65 -12.47 15.60
CA GLY A 41 -0.67 -13.06 16.51
C GLY A 41 0.44 -13.79 15.74
N LYS A 42 0.05 -14.78 14.94
CA LYS A 42 0.97 -15.55 14.08
C LYS A 42 1.76 -14.66 13.12
N ALA A 43 1.07 -13.72 12.45
CA ALA A 43 1.70 -12.82 11.50
C ALA A 43 2.78 -11.94 12.17
N SER A 44 2.52 -11.46 13.39
CA SER A 44 3.44 -10.57 14.11
C SER A 44 4.77 -11.23 14.50
N GLU A 45 4.84 -12.56 14.59
CA GLU A 45 6.09 -13.27 14.87
C GLU A 45 7.11 -13.13 13.73
N ILE A 46 6.63 -12.96 12.49
CA ILE A 46 7.45 -12.99 11.28
C ILE A 46 7.53 -11.61 10.64
N LEU A 47 6.38 -10.94 10.49
CA LEU A 47 6.26 -9.67 9.78
C LEU A 47 6.95 -8.52 10.53
N ASP A 48 7.59 -7.63 9.77
CA ASP A 48 8.11 -6.35 10.27
C ASP A 48 7.04 -5.26 10.19
N ILE A 49 6.20 -5.34 9.16
CA ILE A 49 5.08 -4.43 8.91
C ILE A 49 3.81 -5.26 8.69
N ILE A 50 2.78 -5.01 9.51
CA ILE A 50 1.45 -5.59 9.34
C ILE A 50 0.61 -4.64 8.51
N GLN A 51 0.07 -5.11 7.39
CA GLN A 51 -0.78 -4.29 6.53
C GLN A 51 -2.28 -4.51 6.81
N ILE A 52 -3.03 -3.42 6.88
CA ILE A 52 -4.50 -3.42 6.92
C ILE A 52 -5.03 -3.17 5.51
N PRO A 53 -5.79 -4.11 4.92
CA PRO A 53 -6.37 -3.96 3.59
C PRO A 53 -7.30 -2.75 3.47
N ALA A 54 -7.41 -2.18 2.28
CA ALA A 54 -8.17 -0.96 2.01
C ALA A 54 -9.65 -1.08 2.44
N TYR A 55 -10.30 -2.23 2.17
CA TYR A 55 -11.68 -2.46 2.60
C TYR A 55 -11.84 -2.65 4.12
N LEU A 56 -10.75 -2.97 4.82
CA LEU A 56 -10.74 -3.20 6.26
C LEU A 56 -10.20 -2.00 7.05
N CYS A 57 -9.86 -0.88 6.38
CA CYS A 57 -9.26 0.32 7.01
C CYS A 57 -10.13 1.00 8.07
N ARG A 58 -11.42 0.64 8.19
CA ARG A 58 -12.32 1.11 9.26
C ARG A 58 -12.55 0.09 10.38
N GLN A 59 -12.08 -1.15 10.24
CA GLN A 59 -12.38 -2.25 11.17
C GLN A 59 -11.62 -2.06 12.48
N THR A 60 -12.29 -1.45 13.47
CA THR A 60 -11.68 -1.12 14.77
C THR A 60 -11.03 -2.34 15.44
N PRO A 61 -11.68 -3.51 15.55
CA PRO A 61 -11.08 -4.65 16.22
C PRO A 61 -9.78 -5.13 15.56
N LEU A 62 -9.70 -5.09 14.22
CA LEU A 62 -8.51 -5.50 13.47
C LEU A 62 -7.35 -4.51 13.66
N ILE A 63 -7.63 -3.21 13.56
CA ILE A 63 -6.62 -2.16 13.73
C ILE A 63 -6.06 -2.16 15.15
N LEU A 64 -6.92 -2.31 16.16
CA LEU A 64 -6.48 -2.39 17.56
C LEU A 64 -5.60 -3.63 17.79
N GLU A 65 -5.97 -4.78 17.21
CA GLU A 65 -5.19 -6.02 17.34
C GLU A 65 -3.80 -5.86 16.70
N ALA A 66 -3.74 -5.39 15.45
CA ALA A 66 -2.47 -5.15 14.76
C ALA A 66 -1.60 -4.13 15.50
N ALA A 67 -2.20 -3.05 16.00
CA ALA A 67 -1.48 -2.02 16.75
C ALA A 67 -0.86 -2.56 18.04
N ARG A 68 -1.57 -3.38 18.81
CA ARG A 68 -1.09 -3.96 20.09
C ARG A 68 0.13 -4.86 19.95
N THR A 69 0.44 -5.34 18.74
CA THR A 69 1.67 -6.12 18.49
C THR A 69 2.95 -5.30 18.63
N GLY A 70 2.88 -3.96 18.58
CA GLY A 70 4.03 -3.06 18.54
C GLY A 70 4.82 -3.07 17.23
N LYS A 71 4.38 -3.84 16.23
CA LYS A 71 4.92 -3.82 14.86
C LYS A 71 4.53 -2.54 14.15
N ALA A 72 5.23 -2.20 13.07
CA ALA A 72 4.77 -1.14 12.20
C ALA A 72 3.45 -1.57 11.53
N VAL A 73 2.50 -0.65 11.39
CA VAL A 73 1.20 -0.93 10.78
C VAL A 73 1.01 -0.05 9.55
N ASN A 74 0.93 -0.66 8.38
CA ASN A 74 0.56 0.02 7.13
C ASN A 74 -0.95 -0.03 6.92
N ILE A 75 -1.64 1.10 6.89
CA ILE A 75 -3.08 1.16 6.66
C ILE A 75 -3.33 1.69 5.26
N LYS A 76 -3.82 0.83 4.35
CA LYS A 76 -4.23 1.29 3.03
C LYS A 76 -5.53 2.09 3.13
N LYS A 77 -5.55 3.29 2.53
CA LYS A 77 -6.76 4.11 2.47
C LYS A 77 -7.83 3.38 1.65
N GLY A 78 -9.02 3.22 2.24
CA GLY A 78 -10.17 2.68 1.53
C GLY A 78 -10.56 3.55 0.34
N GLN A 79 -10.95 2.94 -0.77
CA GLN A 79 -11.37 3.66 -1.99
C GLN A 79 -12.63 4.52 -1.77
N PHE A 80 -13.36 4.27 -0.68
CA PHE A 80 -14.53 5.02 -0.24
C PHE A 80 -14.22 6.10 0.80
N MET A 81 -12.94 6.28 1.18
CA MET A 81 -12.52 7.22 2.23
C MET A 81 -11.98 8.51 1.63
N SER A 82 -12.37 9.65 2.23
CA SER A 82 -11.59 10.88 2.06
C SER A 82 -10.24 10.73 2.78
N PRO A 83 -9.19 11.49 2.39
CA PRO A 83 -7.93 11.45 3.10
C PRO A 83 -8.10 11.82 4.58
N GLU A 84 -8.85 12.85 4.94
CA GLU A 84 -9.10 13.29 6.32
C GLU A 84 -9.73 12.20 7.19
N ALA A 85 -10.60 11.37 6.61
CA ALA A 85 -11.27 10.30 7.32
C ALA A 85 -10.30 9.19 7.81
N MET A 86 -9.07 9.15 7.29
CA MET A 86 -8.01 8.28 7.80
C MET A 86 -7.56 8.64 9.22
N GLU A 87 -7.88 9.84 9.72
CA GLU A 87 -7.64 10.22 11.12
C GLU A 87 -8.25 9.21 12.09
N GLY A 88 -9.42 8.66 11.77
CA GLY A 88 -10.07 7.64 12.60
C GLY A 88 -9.25 6.35 12.73
N ALA A 89 -8.57 5.93 11.66
CA ALA A 89 -7.68 4.77 11.69
C ALA A 89 -6.42 5.06 12.51
N VAL A 90 -5.84 6.25 12.32
CA VAL A 90 -4.70 6.75 13.10
C VAL A 90 -5.02 6.78 14.60
N LYS A 91 -6.13 7.40 15.00
CA LYS A 91 -6.56 7.51 16.40
C LYS A 91 -6.75 6.14 17.06
N LYS A 92 -7.28 5.15 16.32
CA LYS A 92 -7.42 3.78 16.84
C LYS A 92 -6.06 3.15 17.13
N ALA A 93 -5.14 3.20 16.19
CA ALA A 93 -3.82 2.58 16.36
C ALA A 93 -2.99 3.30 17.45
N ARG A 94 -2.99 4.64 17.47
CA ARG A 94 -2.37 5.44 18.55
C ARG A 94 -2.99 5.15 19.91
N GLY A 95 -4.32 5.11 20.00
CA GLY A 95 -5.03 4.80 21.23
C GLY A 95 -4.78 3.38 21.77
N ALA A 96 -4.29 2.48 20.92
CA ALA A 96 -3.80 1.16 21.32
C ALA A 96 -2.31 1.13 21.71
N GLY A 97 -1.64 2.29 21.75
CA GLY A 97 -0.24 2.44 22.15
C GLY A 97 0.78 2.27 21.02
N ASN A 98 0.39 2.42 19.75
CA ASN A 98 1.30 2.24 18.62
C ASN A 98 1.38 3.48 17.71
N ASP A 99 2.57 4.10 17.70
CA ASP A 99 2.95 5.24 16.85
C ASP A 99 3.84 4.84 15.67
N ARG A 100 3.93 3.56 15.32
CA ARG A 100 4.69 3.08 14.15
C ARG A 100 3.76 2.88 12.96
N LEU A 101 3.13 3.95 12.49
CA LEU A 101 2.12 3.87 11.42
C LEU A 101 2.67 4.31 10.08
N ILE A 102 2.12 3.71 9.02
CA ILE A 102 2.29 4.10 7.63
C ILE A 102 0.88 4.21 7.02
N LEU A 103 0.63 5.24 6.22
CA LEU A 103 -0.62 5.39 5.48
C LEU A 103 -0.34 5.21 3.98
N THR A 104 -1.18 4.46 3.27
CA THR A 104 -0.97 4.21 1.83
C THR A 104 -2.13 4.76 1.00
N GLU A 105 -1.85 5.70 0.09
CA GLU A 105 -2.77 6.08 -0.99
C GLU A 105 -2.81 4.99 -2.07
N ARG A 106 -3.99 4.60 -2.52
CA ARG A 106 -4.20 3.54 -3.52
C ARG A 106 -5.35 3.82 -4.50
N GLY A 107 -5.77 5.07 -4.62
CA GLY A 107 -6.92 5.51 -5.42
C GLY A 107 -8.22 5.60 -4.61
N THR A 108 -9.17 6.33 -5.17
CA THR A 108 -10.53 6.57 -4.67
C THR A 108 -11.52 6.22 -5.78
N PHE A 109 -12.70 5.70 -5.45
CA PHE A 109 -13.71 5.37 -6.45
C PHE A 109 -14.09 6.59 -7.28
N PHE A 110 -14.08 6.43 -8.60
CA PHE A 110 -14.44 7.47 -9.55
C PHE A 110 -15.49 6.95 -10.53
N GLY A 111 -16.76 7.10 -10.16
CA GLY A 111 -17.84 6.41 -10.87
C GLY A 111 -17.73 4.89 -10.70
N TYR A 112 -18.20 4.15 -11.71
CA TYR A 112 -18.19 2.69 -11.66
C TYR A 112 -16.93 2.12 -12.30
N ARG A 113 -16.36 1.10 -11.64
CA ARG A 113 -15.26 0.29 -12.17
C ARG A 113 -14.00 1.09 -12.54
N ASP A 114 -13.78 2.20 -11.86
CA ASP A 114 -12.62 3.06 -12.06
C ASP A 114 -12.15 3.72 -10.76
N LEU A 115 -10.90 4.15 -10.77
CA LEU A 115 -10.23 4.81 -9.65
C LEU A 115 -9.56 6.10 -10.11
N VAL A 116 -9.58 7.11 -9.25
CA VAL A 116 -8.80 8.33 -9.42
C VAL A 116 -7.87 8.53 -8.23
N VAL A 117 -6.66 9.04 -8.49
CA VAL A 117 -5.72 9.45 -7.45
C VAL A 117 -5.84 10.94 -7.25
N ASP A 118 -6.34 11.35 -6.09
CA ASP A 118 -6.26 12.74 -5.63
C ASP A 118 -4.94 12.95 -4.87
N PHE A 119 -3.92 13.46 -5.55
CA PHE A 119 -2.60 13.66 -4.94
C PHE A 119 -2.57 14.62 -3.75
N ARG A 120 -3.62 15.43 -3.52
CA ARG A 120 -3.73 16.24 -2.30
C ARG A 120 -3.77 15.35 -1.05
N SER A 121 -4.23 14.11 -1.19
CA SER A 121 -4.32 13.12 -0.12
C SER A 121 -2.97 12.87 0.56
N ILE A 122 -1.86 12.89 -0.20
CA ILE A 122 -0.52 12.68 0.34
C ILE A 122 -0.22 13.78 1.36
N GLY A 123 -0.36 15.04 0.96
CA GLY A 123 -0.12 16.18 1.86
C GLY A 123 -1.07 16.22 3.06
N ILE A 124 -2.33 15.85 2.87
CA ILE A 124 -3.33 15.79 3.96
C ILE A 124 -2.98 14.70 4.96
N MET A 125 -2.68 13.48 4.50
CA MET A 125 -2.37 12.35 5.38
C MET A 125 -1.05 12.52 6.14
N LYS A 126 -0.07 13.22 5.55
CA LYS A 126 1.20 13.55 6.23
C LYS A 126 1.02 14.45 7.46
N ARG A 127 -0.09 15.20 7.59
CA ARG A 127 -0.33 16.11 8.72
C ARG A 127 -0.36 15.40 10.08
N TRP A 128 -0.61 14.10 10.12
CA TRP A 128 -0.60 13.33 11.37
C TRP A 128 0.80 12.88 11.82
N GLY A 129 1.84 13.22 11.06
CA GLY A 129 3.24 12.95 11.40
C GLY A 129 3.71 11.54 11.03
N PHE A 130 3.01 10.84 10.14
CA PHE A 130 3.36 9.50 9.68
C PHE A 130 3.80 9.48 8.22
N PRO A 131 4.70 8.55 7.84
CA PRO A 131 5.02 8.31 6.44
C PRO A 131 3.78 7.98 5.60
N VAL A 132 3.70 8.57 4.41
CA VAL A 132 2.67 8.27 3.42
C VAL A 132 3.29 7.62 2.20
N LEU A 133 2.86 6.38 1.90
CA LEU A 133 3.23 5.67 0.69
C LEU A 133 2.21 5.92 -0.42
N PHE A 134 2.67 5.82 -1.66
CA PHE A 134 1.81 5.73 -2.84
C PHE A 134 1.87 4.33 -3.45
N ASP A 135 0.73 3.68 -3.59
CA ASP A 135 0.58 2.38 -4.23
C ASP A 135 0.40 2.54 -5.74
N GLY A 136 1.50 2.33 -6.48
CA GLY A 136 1.54 2.54 -7.92
C GLY A 136 0.80 1.50 -8.74
N THR A 137 0.66 0.28 -8.22
CA THR A 137 0.02 -0.84 -8.95
C THR A 137 -1.48 -0.89 -8.70
N HIS A 138 -1.92 -0.75 -7.46
CA HIS A 138 -3.34 -0.82 -7.15
C HIS A 138 -4.12 0.45 -7.51
N SER A 139 -3.43 1.59 -7.64
CA SER A 139 -4.06 2.85 -8.06
C SER A 139 -4.46 2.85 -9.54
N VAL A 140 -3.88 1.97 -10.35
CA VAL A 140 -4.19 1.83 -11.78
C VAL A 140 -5.12 0.65 -12.08
N GLN A 141 -5.62 -0.03 -11.04
CA GLN A 141 -6.60 -1.09 -11.22
C GLN A 141 -7.93 -0.55 -11.70
N ARG A 142 -8.62 -1.37 -12.51
CA ARG A 142 -10.00 -1.17 -12.94
C ARG A 142 -10.90 -2.21 -12.27
N PRO A 143 -11.50 -1.89 -11.10
CA PRO A 143 -12.24 -2.85 -10.31
C PRO A 143 -13.36 -3.52 -11.11
N GLY A 144 -13.34 -4.85 -11.22
CA GLY A 144 -14.39 -5.62 -11.88
C GLY A 144 -14.48 -5.49 -13.41
N GLN A 145 -13.41 -5.08 -14.09
CA GLN A 145 -13.37 -5.01 -15.57
C GLN A 145 -12.74 -6.22 -16.27
N GLY A 146 -12.06 -7.12 -15.57
CA GLY A 146 -11.39 -8.30 -16.15
C GLY A 146 -12.26 -9.56 -16.16
N GLY A 147 -13.58 -9.43 -16.30
CA GLY A 147 -14.52 -10.54 -16.13
C GLY A 147 -14.51 -11.08 -14.69
N ASN A 148 -13.86 -12.22 -14.47
CA ASN A 148 -13.67 -12.84 -13.15
C ASN A 148 -12.51 -12.21 -12.31
N THR A 149 -11.78 -11.24 -12.88
CA THR A 149 -10.65 -10.55 -12.22
C THR A 149 -10.78 -9.03 -12.30
N SER A 150 -9.99 -8.30 -11.52
CA SER A 150 -9.82 -6.85 -11.73
C SER A 150 -8.88 -6.65 -12.91
N GLY A 151 -9.26 -5.78 -13.86
CA GLY A 151 -8.33 -5.32 -14.88
C GLY A 151 -7.40 -4.24 -14.34
N GLY A 152 -6.57 -3.66 -15.20
CA GLY A 152 -5.70 -2.54 -14.86
C GLY A 152 -5.12 -1.87 -16.08
N ASN A 153 -4.49 -0.72 -15.86
CA ASN A 153 -3.82 0.07 -16.88
C ASN A 153 -2.34 0.26 -16.48
N PRO A 154 -1.48 -0.77 -16.64
CA PRO A 154 -0.11 -0.75 -16.14
C PRO A 154 0.75 0.34 -16.79
N GLU A 155 0.35 0.86 -17.96
CA GLU A 155 0.97 2.01 -18.62
C GLU A 155 0.95 3.28 -17.75
N PHE A 156 0.03 3.39 -16.78
CA PHE A 156 -0.04 4.54 -15.88
C PHE A 156 0.80 4.40 -14.60
N ILE A 157 1.45 3.25 -14.35
CA ILE A 157 2.28 3.05 -13.16
C ILE A 157 3.42 4.09 -13.12
N TYR A 158 4.20 4.20 -14.21
CA TYR A 158 5.30 5.16 -14.33
C TYR A 158 4.88 6.61 -14.11
N PRO A 159 3.92 7.18 -14.89
CA PRO A 159 3.53 8.57 -14.71
C PRO A 159 2.94 8.86 -13.33
N LEU A 160 2.17 7.95 -12.73
CA LEU A 160 1.61 8.17 -11.39
C LEU A 160 2.65 8.07 -10.28
N CYS A 161 3.63 7.16 -10.38
CA CYS A 161 4.74 7.11 -9.43
C CYS A 161 5.58 8.40 -9.49
N ARG A 162 5.83 8.96 -10.68
CA ARG A 162 6.50 10.26 -10.83
C ARG A 162 5.70 11.38 -10.18
N ALA A 163 4.39 11.43 -10.42
CA ALA A 163 3.52 12.42 -9.79
C ALA A 163 3.53 12.31 -8.26
N ALA A 164 3.46 11.08 -7.72
CA ALA A 164 3.51 10.85 -6.27
C ALA A 164 4.81 11.35 -5.63
N VAL A 165 5.95 11.04 -6.26
CA VAL A 165 7.27 11.50 -5.80
C VAL A 165 7.41 13.00 -5.94
N ALA A 166 6.89 13.60 -7.02
CA ALA A 166 6.88 15.05 -7.20
C ALA A 166 6.05 15.78 -6.13
N VAL A 167 4.95 15.17 -5.71
CA VAL A 167 4.07 15.67 -4.64
C VAL A 167 4.71 15.49 -3.25
N GLY A 168 5.60 14.51 -3.11
CA GLY A 168 6.37 14.28 -1.88
C GLY A 168 5.86 13.14 -1.01
N CYS A 169 5.43 12.02 -1.60
CA CYS A 169 5.27 10.77 -0.85
C CYS A 169 6.59 10.33 -0.20
N ASP A 170 6.50 9.56 0.89
CA ASP A 170 7.69 9.09 1.62
C ASP A 170 8.27 7.81 1.02
N GLY A 171 7.44 7.04 0.29
CA GLY A 171 7.85 5.85 -0.45
C GLY A 171 6.80 5.36 -1.44
N LEU A 172 7.14 4.32 -2.18
CA LEU A 172 6.27 3.65 -3.15
C LEU A 172 5.91 2.24 -2.66
N TYR A 173 4.69 1.81 -2.92
CA TYR A 173 4.27 0.40 -2.87
C TYR A 173 4.06 -0.06 -4.31
N LEU A 174 4.74 -1.15 -4.70
CA LEU A 174 4.70 -1.69 -6.05
C LEU A 174 4.69 -3.21 -5.98
N GLU A 175 3.77 -3.83 -6.72
CA GLU A 175 3.79 -5.26 -6.97
C GLU A 175 4.46 -5.58 -8.29
N VAL A 176 5.38 -6.53 -8.25
CA VAL A 176 6.17 -6.93 -9.40
C VAL A 176 6.10 -8.43 -9.63
N HIS A 177 6.17 -8.83 -10.89
CA HIS A 177 6.28 -10.23 -11.26
C HIS A 177 7.24 -10.38 -12.45
N PRO A 178 8.05 -11.46 -12.53
CA PRO A 178 8.91 -11.70 -13.69
C PRO A 178 8.14 -11.77 -15.00
N ARG A 179 6.90 -12.27 -14.94
CA ARG A 179 5.97 -12.48 -16.06
C ARG A 179 4.54 -12.13 -15.65
N PRO A 180 4.14 -10.85 -15.57
CA PRO A 180 2.84 -10.43 -15.03
C PRO A 180 1.65 -11.21 -15.58
N GLU A 181 1.68 -11.60 -16.85
CA GLU A 181 0.66 -12.39 -17.53
C GLU A 181 0.44 -13.79 -16.93
N GLN A 182 1.39 -14.29 -16.13
CA GLN A 182 1.31 -15.57 -15.41
C GLN A 182 0.96 -15.41 -13.92
N ALA A 183 0.75 -14.19 -13.45
CA ALA A 183 0.42 -13.96 -12.05
C ALA A 183 -0.98 -14.51 -11.72
N LEU A 184 -1.11 -15.15 -10.56
CA LEU A 184 -2.37 -15.74 -10.09
C LEU A 184 -3.37 -14.69 -9.55
N SER A 185 -2.92 -13.46 -9.35
CA SER A 185 -3.70 -12.29 -8.95
C SER A 185 -3.13 -11.05 -9.63
N ASP A 186 -4.00 -10.07 -9.90
CA ASP A 186 -3.63 -8.71 -10.28
C ASP A 186 -2.69 -8.58 -11.51
N ALA A 187 -2.65 -9.61 -12.37
CA ALA A 187 -1.82 -9.72 -13.57
C ALA A 187 -1.84 -8.45 -14.44
N ASP A 188 -3.01 -7.84 -14.61
CA ASP A 188 -3.24 -6.63 -15.41
C ASP A 188 -2.77 -5.33 -14.73
N SER A 189 -2.19 -5.39 -13.54
CA SER A 189 -1.76 -4.21 -12.77
C SER A 189 -0.37 -4.33 -12.14
N MET A 190 0.29 -5.47 -12.29
CA MET A 190 1.66 -5.66 -11.81
C MET A 190 2.68 -5.04 -12.77
N LEU A 191 3.77 -4.52 -12.20
CA LEU A 191 4.90 -4.05 -12.97
C LEU A 191 5.81 -5.25 -13.35
N PRO A 192 6.26 -5.40 -14.61
CA PRO A 192 7.25 -6.41 -14.94
C PRO A 192 8.53 -6.20 -14.11
N LEU A 193 9.09 -7.28 -13.53
CA LEU A 193 10.23 -7.18 -12.61
C LEU A 193 11.44 -6.44 -13.23
N GLY A 194 11.71 -6.66 -14.52
CA GLY A 194 12.80 -5.97 -15.24
C GLY A 194 12.61 -4.45 -15.37
N GLN A 195 11.39 -3.94 -15.14
CA GLN A 195 11.06 -2.51 -15.17
C GLN A 195 11.14 -1.86 -13.78
N LEU A 196 11.37 -2.63 -12.71
CA LEU A 196 11.45 -2.09 -11.35
C LEU A 196 12.66 -1.16 -11.18
N LEU A 197 13.86 -1.64 -11.52
CA LEU A 197 15.08 -0.84 -11.36
C LEU A 197 15.05 0.46 -12.19
N PRO A 198 14.69 0.43 -13.50
CA PRO A 198 14.55 1.66 -14.28
C PRO A 198 13.57 2.68 -13.68
N LEU A 199 12.41 2.22 -13.19
CA LEU A 199 11.44 3.08 -12.51
C LEU A 199 12.04 3.72 -11.26
N LEU A 200 12.71 2.92 -10.41
CA LEU A 200 13.31 3.38 -9.16
C LEU A 200 14.41 4.42 -9.42
N GLU A 201 15.28 4.19 -10.40
CA GLU A 201 16.32 5.15 -10.78
C GLU A 201 15.71 6.48 -11.26
N GLU A 202 14.66 6.43 -12.09
CA GLU A 202 13.98 7.63 -12.58
C GLU A 202 13.35 8.44 -11.45
N VAL A 203 12.60 7.80 -10.55
CA VAL A 203 11.92 8.51 -9.46
C VAL A 203 12.89 8.99 -8.37
N LEU A 204 14.01 8.30 -8.14
CA LEU A 204 15.05 8.77 -7.22
C LEU A 204 15.74 10.03 -7.74
N ARG A 205 16.09 10.08 -9.04
CA ARG A 205 16.62 11.30 -9.67
C ARG A 205 15.64 12.47 -9.58
N LEU A 206 14.34 12.21 -9.79
CA LEU A 206 13.30 13.21 -9.61
C LEU A 206 13.25 13.72 -8.16
N ARG A 207 13.30 12.81 -7.18
CA ARG A 207 13.32 13.17 -5.75
C ARG A 207 14.52 14.03 -5.38
N GLU A 208 15.71 13.68 -5.86
CA GLU A 208 16.94 14.44 -5.63
C GLU A 208 16.87 15.85 -6.20
N ALA A 209 16.38 15.98 -7.44
CA ALA A 209 16.21 17.28 -8.10
C ALA A 209 15.25 18.21 -7.35
N LEU A 210 14.23 17.65 -6.71
CA LEU A 210 13.26 18.41 -5.90
C LEU A 210 13.81 18.77 -4.52
N ALA A 211 14.55 17.86 -3.88
CA ALA A 211 15.17 18.12 -2.58
C ALA A 211 16.16 19.29 -2.64
N ALA A 212 16.90 19.43 -3.75
CA ALA A 212 17.83 20.54 -3.98
C ALA A 212 17.16 21.93 -4.04
N ARG A 213 15.83 22.01 -4.25
CA ARG A 213 15.09 23.27 -4.38
C ARG A 213 14.46 23.78 -3.07
N GLY A 214 14.55 23.02 -1.98
CA GLY A 214 13.80 23.30 -0.74
C GLY A 214 12.31 22.92 -0.85
N PRO A 215 11.52 22.98 0.24
CA PRO A 215 10.13 22.55 0.22
C PRO A 215 9.29 23.43 -0.72
N SER A 216 8.64 22.80 -1.71
CA SER A 216 7.71 23.44 -2.66
C SER A 216 6.34 23.77 -2.06
N ILE A 217 6.03 23.20 -0.89
CA ILE A 217 4.78 23.39 -0.17
C ILE A 217 5.08 24.21 1.09
N PRO A 218 4.41 25.36 1.32
CA PRO A 218 4.50 26.05 2.59
C PRO A 218 4.15 25.07 3.71
N ARG A 219 5.04 24.89 4.69
CA ARG A 219 4.66 24.18 5.92
C ARG A 219 3.47 24.95 6.49
N SER A 220 2.31 24.29 6.57
CA SER A 220 1.17 24.82 7.31
C SER A 220 1.60 24.96 8.76
N GLU A 221 1.99 26.16 9.17
CA GLU A 221 2.14 26.54 10.57
C GLU A 221 0.74 26.63 11.19
N ARG A 222 0.13 25.49 11.49
CA ARG A 222 -1.06 25.37 12.34
C ARG A 222 -1.01 24.08 13.11
#